data_AF-A0A5E4C736-F1
#
_entry.id   AF-A0A5E4C736-F1
#
_cell.length_a   1.000
_cell.length_b   1.000
_cell.length_c   1.000
_cell.angle_alpha   90.00
_cell.angle_beta   90.00
_cell.angle_gamma   90.00
#
_symmetry.space_group_name_H-M   'P 1'
#
loop_
_entity.id
_entity.type
_entity.pdbx_description
1 polymer ?
#
loop_
_entity_poly.entity_id
_entity_poly.type
_entity_poly.pdbx_seq_one_letter_code
_entity_poly.pdbx_strand_id
1 'polypeptide(L)'
;MPEQQLLKPTEWSYCDYFWADKKDPQGNGTVAGFQLLLPKQLKGKQTQEEMSEFEEGSLGEAWAQVKKSLADEAEVHLKFSAKLHSEVEKPLMNFHENFKKDMKKCDHHIADLRKQLASC
;
A
#
# COMPACT_ATOMS: atom_id res chain seq x y z
N MET A 1 18.72 -61.58 7.24
CA MET A 1 19.38 -60.40 7.82
C MET A 1 19.13 -60.44 9.32
N PRO A 2 20.15 -60.38 10.18
CA PRO A 2 19.94 -60.17 11.61
C PRO A 2 19.21 -58.84 11.82
N GLU A 3 18.29 -58.80 12.78
CA GLU A 3 17.50 -57.61 13.09
C GLU A 3 18.39 -56.60 13.84
N GLN A 4 18.63 -55.43 13.23
CA GLN A 4 19.36 -54.34 13.87
C GLN A 4 18.36 -53.35 14.46
N GLN A 5 18.46 -53.06 15.75
CA GLN A 5 17.66 -52.01 16.38
C GLN A 5 18.12 -50.63 15.91
N LEU A 6 17.17 -49.73 15.62
CA LEU A 6 17.44 -48.34 15.28
C LEU A 6 17.97 -47.58 16.50
N LEU A 7 18.84 -46.60 16.30
CA LEU A 7 19.34 -45.72 17.35
C LEU A 7 18.20 -44.90 17.96
N LYS A 8 17.24 -44.47 17.12
CA LYS A 8 16.02 -43.79 17.55
C LYS A 8 14.78 -44.50 17.00
N PRO A 9 14.27 -45.53 17.71
CA PRO A 9 13.22 -46.42 17.20
C PRO A 9 11.89 -45.74 16.84
N THR A 10 11.61 -44.57 17.42
CA THR A 10 10.35 -43.83 17.23
C THR A 10 10.50 -42.61 16.34
N GLU A 11 11.71 -42.32 15.84
CA GLU A 11 12.00 -41.13 15.04
C GLU A 11 12.53 -41.49 13.65
N TRP A 12 12.17 -40.70 12.66
CA TRP A 12 12.83 -40.74 11.34
C TRP A 12 14.13 -39.96 11.40
N SER A 13 15.14 -40.52 12.07
CA SER A 13 16.37 -39.81 12.36
C SER A 13 17.39 -39.83 11.24
N TYR A 14 18.08 -38.71 11.00
CA TYR A 14 19.19 -38.67 10.06
C TYR A 14 20.28 -39.70 10.37
N CYS A 15 20.51 -39.99 11.67
CA CYS A 15 21.48 -40.99 12.11
C CYS A 15 21.03 -42.45 11.93
N ASP A 16 19.81 -42.70 11.45
CA ASP A 16 19.30 -44.06 11.22
C ASP A 16 19.15 -44.38 9.73
N TYR A 17 18.82 -43.40 8.91
CA TYR A 17 18.37 -43.62 7.53
C TYR A 17 19.36 -43.18 6.43
N PHE A 18 20.48 -42.52 6.75
CA PHE A 18 21.39 -41.91 5.77
C PHE A 18 22.78 -42.56 5.70
N TRP A 19 22.88 -43.84 6.05
CA TRP A 19 24.14 -44.60 6.03
C TRP A 19 24.51 -45.16 4.66
N ALA A 20 23.53 -45.62 3.89
CA ALA A 20 23.78 -46.20 2.58
C ALA A 20 23.94 -45.12 1.50
N ASP A 21 24.82 -45.37 0.55
CA ASP A 21 24.96 -44.53 -0.62
C ASP A 21 23.71 -44.63 -1.50
N LYS A 22 23.25 -43.48 -1.98
CA LYS A 22 22.17 -43.39 -2.95
C LYS A 22 22.75 -43.48 -4.35
N LYS A 23 22.26 -44.43 -5.15
CA LYS A 23 22.54 -44.48 -6.59
C LYS A 23 21.86 -43.31 -7.30
N ASP A 24 22.61 -42.69 -8.20
CA ASP A 24 22.08 -41.67 -9.08
C ASP A 24 21.02 -42.31 -10.01
N PRO A 25 19.85 -41.66 -10.22
CA PRO A 25 18.82 -42.15 -11.14
C PRO A 25 19.31 -42.35 -12.59
N GLN A 26 20.36 -41.64 -13.00
CA GLN A 26 20.98 -41.73 -14.33
C GLN A 26 22.09 -42.79 -14.39
N GLY A 27 22.35 -43.52 -13.30
CA GLY A 27 23.19 -44.73 -13.29
C GLY A 27 24.71 -44.51 -13.29
N ASN A 28 25.18 -43.28 -13.41
CA ASN A 28 26.61 -42.98 -13.58
C ASN A 28 27.41 -42.81 -12.26
N GLY A 29 26.79 -42.90 -11.08
CA GLY A 29 27.49 -42.74 -9.81
C GLY A 29 26.66 -43.04 -8.57
N THR A 30 27.33 -43.09 -7.41
CA THR A 30 26.74 -43.18 -6.07
C THR A 30 27.09 -41.94 -5.26
N VAL A 31 26.14 -41.41 -4.50
CA VAL A 31 26.36 -40.29 -3.58
C VAL A 31 26.16 -40.77 -2.14
N ALA A 32 27.06 -40.38 -1.24
CA ALA A 32 26.95 -40.78 0.16
C ALA A 32 25.65 -40.24 0.78
N GLY A 33 25.00 -41.04 1.63
CA GLY A 33 23.74 -40.64 2.27
C GLY A 33 23.86 -39.32 3.04
N PHE A 34 24.98 -39.10 3.76
CA PHE A 34 25.25 -37.82 4.43
C PHE A 34 25.30 -36.62 3.46
N GLN A 35 25.83 -36.81 2.25
CA GLN A 35 25.86 -35.75 1.25
C GLN A 35 24.47 -35.36 0.72
N LEU A 36 23.42 -36.12 1.01
CA LEU A 36 22.03 -35.70 0.74
C LEU A 36 21.50 -34.71 1.78
N LEU A 37 22.05 -34.71 3.00
CA LEU A 37 21.62 -33.81 4.07
C LEU A 37 22.15 -32.38 3.87
N LEU A 38 23.36 -32.26 3.31
CA LEU A 38 24.01 -30.97 3.05
C LEU A 38 23.19 -30.07 2.10
N PRO A 39 22.76 -30.53 0.90
CA PRO A 39 21.87 -29.75 0.04
C PRO A 39 20.55 -29.37 0.71
N LYS A 40 20.01 -30.23 1.59
CA LYS A 40 18.77 -29.92 2.31
C LYS A 40 18.95 -28.80 3.32
N GLN A 41 20.09 -28.76 4.01
CA GLN A 41 20.46 -27.65 4.89
C GLN A 41 20.67 -26.35 4.10
N LEU A 42 21.44 -26.41 3.01
CA LEU A 42 21.68 -25.25 2.14
C LEU A 42 20.38 -24.69 1.55
N LYS A 43 19.49 -25.57 1.07
CA LYS A 43 18.17 -25.15 0.58
C LYS A 43 17.33 -24.48 1.67
N GLY A 44 17.36 -25.02 2.90
CA GLY A 44 16.68 -24.39 4.04
C GLY A 44 17.17 -22.97 4.31
N LYS A 45 18.49 -22.77 4.26
CA LYS A 45 19.12 -21.44 4.42
C LYS A 45 18.73 -20.49 3.29
N GLN A 46 18.79 -20.94 2.04
CA GLN A 46 18.39 -20.14 0.88
C GLN A 46 16.93 -19.70 0.97
N THR A 47 16.01 -20.61 1.30
CA THR A 47 14.59 -20.27 1.47
C THR A 47 14.37 -19.26 2.60
N GLN A 48 15.14 -19.35 3.70
CA GLN A 48 15.08 -18.37 4.77
C GLN A 48 15.52 -16.96 4.30
N GLU A 49 16.59 -16.90 3.50
CA GLU A 49 17.10 -15.65 2.91
C GLU A 49 16.09 -15.04 1.93
N GLU A 50 15.54 -15.84 1.02
CA GLU A 50 14.49 -15.41 0.07
C GLU A 50 13.24 -14.87 0.79
N MET A 51 12.83 -15.48 1.91
CA MET A 51 11.69 -14.96 2.69
C MET A 51 12.02 -13.62 3.38
N SER A 52 13.23 -13.46 3.89
CA SER A 52 13.69 -12.20 4.50
C SER A 52 13.74 -11.07 3.47
N GLU A 53 14.26 -11.34 2.27
CA GLU A 53 14.31 -10.37 1.17
C GLU A 53 12.90 -9.98 0.69
N PHE A 54 11.95 -10.92 0.68
CA PHE A 54 10.57 -10.64 0.31
C PHE A 54 9.89 -9.67 1.30
N GLU A 55 10.13 -9.86 2.61
CA GLU A 55 9.62 -9.01 3.68
C GLU A 55 10.22 -7.61 3.67
N GLU A 56 11.55 -7.49 3.58
CA GLU A 56 12.20 -6.16 3.56
C GLU A 56 12.02 -5.43 2.22
N GLY A 57 12.01 -6.17 1.11
CA GLY A 57 11.85 -5.62 -0.23
C GLY A 57 10.38 -5.35 -0.55
N SER A 58 9.71 -6.31 -1.20
CA SER A 58 8.41 -6.08 -1.85
C SER A 58 7.32 -5.59 -0.90
N LEU A 59 7.28 -6.13 0.33
CA LEU A 59 6.30 -5.71 1.33
C LEU A 59 6.64 -4.33 1.90
N GLY A 60 7.92 -4.05 2.13
CA GLY A 60 8.41 -2.73 2.53
C GLY A 60 8.11 -1.65 1.49
N GLU A 61 8.34 -1.93 0.22
CA GLU A 61 8.02 -1.05 -0.91
C GLU A 61 6.51 -0.79 -1.03
N ALA A 62 5.68 -1.85 -0.92
CA ALA A 62 4.23 -1.70 -0.92
C ALA A 62 3.75 -0.81 0.24
N TRP A 63 4.32 -0.98 1.43
CA TRP A 63 4.01 -0.13 2.57
C TRP A 63 4.47 1.32 2.39
N ALA A 64 5.65 1.54 1.79
CA ALA A 64 6.12 2.87 1.43
C ALA A 64 5.16 3.56 0.44
N GLN A 65 4.67 2.81 -0.54
CA GLN A 65 3.69 3.30 -1.51
C GLN A 65 2.34 3.67 -0.85
N VAL A 66 1.85 2.88 0.10
CA VAL A 66 0.62 3.20 0.86
C VAL A 66 0.77 4.53 1.61
N LYS A 67 1.90 4.73 2.30
CA LYS A 67 2.17 6.01 3.00
C LYS A 67 2.22 7.19 2.03
N LYS A 68 2.82 7.01 0.86
CA LYS A 68 2.84 8.04 -0.19
C LYS A 68 1.44 8.36 -0.69
N SER A 69 0.64 7.33 -1.01
CA SER A 69 -0.73 7.52 -1.49
C SER A 69 -1.61 8.27 -0.49
N LEU A 70 -1.39 8.09 0.82
CA LEU A 70 -2.08 8.87 1.85
C LEU A 70 -1.70 10.36 1.81
N ALA A 71 -0.42 10.68 1.55
CA ALA A 71 0.03 12.07 1.38
C ALA A 71 -0.55 12.70 0.10
N ASP A 72 -0.59 11.93 -1.00
CA ASP A 72 -1.19 12.37 -2.26
C ASP A 72 -2.69 12.68 -2.07
N GLU A 73 -3.41 11.85 -1.31
CA GLU A 73 -4.82 12.07 -0.96
C GLU A 73 -5.00 13.36 -0.13
N ALA A 74 -4.16 13.57 0.89
CA ALA A 74 -4.20 14.81 1.67
C ALA A 74 -3.99 16.06 0.79
N GLU A 75 -3.09 15.99 -0.20
CA GLU A 75 -2.88 17.08 -1.15
C GLU A 75 -4.11 17.33 -2.03
N VAL A 76 -4.80 16.27 -2.48
CA VAL A 76 -6.06 16.40 -3.22
C VAL A 76 -7.11 17.12 -2.39
N HIS A 77 -7.27 16.76 -1.12
CA HIS A 77 -8.21 17.42 -0.21
C HIS A 77 -7.85 18.90 0.04
N LEU A 78 -6.56 19.23 0.15
CA LEU A 78 -6.10 20.60 0.29
C LEU A 78 -6.38 21.44 -0.97
N LYS A 79 -6.15 20.89 -2.16
CA LYS A 79 -6.47 21.57 -3.42
C LYS A 79 -7.98 21.77 -3.58
N PHE A 80 -8.77 20.78 -3.15
CA PHE A 80 -10.23 20.87 -3.19
C PHE A 80 -10.75 21.97 -2.24
N SER A 81 -10.25 22.06 -1.01
CA SER A 81 -10.66 23.12 -0.08
C SER A 81 -10.27 24.51 -0.57
N ALA A 82 -9.08 24.66 -1.18
CA ALA A 82 -8.66 25.90 -1.81
C ALA A 82 -9.63 26.32 -2.93
N LYS A 83 -10.08 25.37 -3.76
CA LYS A 83 -11.08 25.63 -4.81
C LYS A 83 -12.45 26.00 -4.24
N LEU A 84 -12.94 25.30 -3.22
CA LEU A 84 -14.19 25.66 -2.56
C LEU A 84 -14.16 27.11 -2.06
N HIS A 85 -13.07 27.51 -1.42
CA HIS A 85 -12.93 28.87 -0.94
C HIS A 85 -12.89 29.90 -2.09
N SER A 86 -12.12 29.65 -3.16
CA SER A 86 -11.99 30.60 -4.26
C SER A 86 -13.19 30.67 -5.20
N GLU A 87 -13.82 29.54 -5.49
CA GLU A 87 -14.87 29.41 -6.51
C GLU A 87 -16.29 29.41 -5.91
N VAL A 88 -16.44 29.17 -4.61
CA VAL A 88 -17.76 29.11 -3.96
C VAL A 88 -17.90 30.17 -2.87
N GLU A 89 -17.05 30.14 -1.85
CA GLU A 89 -17.20 31.01 -0.67
C GLU A 89 -17.02 32.50 -1.02
N LYS A 90 -15.90 32.85 -1.68
CA LYS A 90 -15.63 34.24 -2.08
C LYS A 90 -16.72 34.83 -2.97
N PRO A 91 -17.18 34.17 -4.05
CA PRO A 91 -18.27 34.69 -4.87
C PRO A 91 -19.57 34.92 -4.08
N LEU A 92 -19.93 34.02 -3.17
CA LEU A 92 -21.13 34.17 -2.34
C LEU A 92 -21.02 35.36 -1.38
N MET A 93 -19.88 35.53 -0.72
CA MET A 93 -19.64 36.66 0.17
C MET A 93 -19.67 37.99 -0.59
N ASN A 94 -18.98 38.06 -1.73
CA ASN A 94 -18.97 39.26 -2.58
C ASN A 94 -20.37 39.60 -3.12
N PHE A 95 -21.18 38.59 -3.45
CA PHE A 95 -22.56 38.80 -3.87
C PHE A 95 -23.38 39.43 -2.72
N HIS A 96 -23.23 38.91 -1.50
CA HIS A 96 -23.95 39.42 -0.34
C HIS A 96 -23.57 40.86 0.03
N GLU A 97 -22.28 41.22 -0.05
CA GLU A 97 -21.81 42.59 0.23
C GLU A 97 -22.39 43.64 -0.73
N ASN A 98 -22.48 43.29 -2.02
CA ASN A 98 -22.97 44.20 -3.05
C ASN A 98 -24.50 44.31 -3.07
N PHE A 99 -25.21 43.27 -2.65
CA PHE A 99 -26.67 43.18 -2.72
C PHE A 99 -27.39 44.38 -2.05
N LYS A 100 -26.96 44.77 -0.85
CA LYS A 100 -27.57 45.89 -0.12
C LYS A 100 -27.36 47.23 -0.83
N LYS A 101 -26.19 47.42 -1.46
CA LYS A 101 -25.86 48.64 -2.21
C LYS A 101 -26.70 48.73 -3.47
N ASP A 102 -26.84 47.61 -4.19
CA ASP A 102 -27.59 47.55 -5.44
C ASP A 102 -29.09 47.75 -5.20
N MET A 103 -29.65 47.16 -4.13
CA MET A 103 -31.05 47.36 -3.76
C MET A 103 -31.36 48.83 -3.47
N LYS A 104 -30.48 49.51 -2.71
CA LYS A 104 -30.61 50.95 -2.44
C LYS A 104 -30.56 51.79 -3.72
N LYS A 105 -29.71 51.42 -4.68
CA LYS A 105 -29.60 52.12 -5.96
C LYS A 105 -30.89 51.96 -6.78
N CYS A 106 -31.46 50.77 -6.79
CA CYS A 106 -32.76 50.50 -7.42
C CYS A 106 -33.88 51.33 -6.78
N ASP A 107 -33.97 51.34 -5.45
CA ASP A 107 -34.96 52.13 -4.70
C ASP A 107 -34.86 53.62 -5.01
N HIS A 108 -33.64 54.18 -5.02
CA HIS A 108 -33.42 55.58 -5.38
C HIS A 108 -33.89 55.88 -6.80
N HIS A 109 -33.57 55.00 -7.76
CA HIS A 109 -33.96 55.17 -9.14
C HIS A 109 -35.49 55.21 -9.32
N ILE A 110 -36.20 54.29 -8.67
CA ILE A 110 -37.68 54.27 -8.69
C ILE A 110 -38.26 55.52 -8.01
N ALA A 111 -37.69 55.95 -6.89
CA ALA A 111 -38.14 57.15 -6.18
C ALA A 111 -38.00 58.40 -7.05
N ASP A 112 -36.91 58.55 -7.80
CA ASP A 112 -36.70 59.71 -8.66
C ASP A 112 -37.66 59.73 -9.86
N LEU A 113 -37.93 58.58 -10.49
CA LEU A 113 -38.96 58.47 -11.52
C LEU A 113 -40.35 58.88 -11.00
N ARG A 114 -40.70 58.48 -9.78
CA ARG A 114 -41.97 58.88 -9.15
C ARG A 114 -42.06 60.38 -8.91
N LYS A 115 -40.96 61.02 -8.48
CA LYS A 115 -40.91 62.48 -8.31
C LYS A 115 -41.08 63.21 -9.64
N GLN A 116 -40.44 62.73 -10.71
CA GLN A 116 -40.60 63.29 -12.05
C GLN A 116 -42.06 63.22 -12.51
N LEU A 117 -42.70 62.06 -12.32
CA LEU A 117 -44.11 61.88 -12.66
C LEU A 117 -45.03 62.81 -11.87
N ALA A 118 -44.77 63.02 -10.58
CA ALA A 118 -45.55 63.93 -9.73
C ALA A 118 -45.27 65.41 -10.00
N SER A 119 -44.22 65.73 -10.78
CA SER A 119 -43.86 67.10 -11.17
C SER A 119 -44.37 67.47 -12.57
N CYS A 120 -45.03 66.55 -13.28
CA CYS A 120 -45.85 66.80 -14.46
C CYS A 120 -47.29 67.14 -14.07
#